data_AF-A0A0S3U5T6-F1
#
_entry.id   AF-A0A0S3U5T6-F1
#
_cell.length_a   1.000
_cell.length_b   1.000
_cell.length_c   1.000
_cell.angle_alpha   90.00
_cell.angle_beta   90.00
_cell.angle_gamma   90.00
#
_symmetry.space_group_name_H-M   'P 1'
#
loop_
_entity.id
_entity.type
_entity.pdbx_description
1 polymer ?
#
loop_
_entity_poly.entity_id
_entity_poly.type
_entity_poly.pdbx_seq_one_letter_code
_entity_poly.pdbx_strand_id
1 'polypeptide(L)' 'MHKLLSGYGTWTQYSVFECFLSAVQFAKLQVQIERLIQPDVDAVRIYLLDAGAVKRTIAYGSEKPRQISAIVL' A
#
# COMPACT_ATOMS: atom_id res chain seq x y z
N MET A 1 -10.78 -6.16 -3.07
CA MET A 1 -9.48 -5.51 -2.91
C MET A 1 -9.53 -4.29 -1.99
N HIS A 2 -10.36 -3.28 -2.26
CA HIS A 2 -10.44 -2.04 -1.45
C HIS A 2 -10.57 -2.29 0.06
N LYS A 3 -11.57 -3.07 0.51
CA LYS A 3 -11.78 -3.40 1.94
C LYS A 3 -10.55 -4.05 2.60
N LEU A 4 -9.81 -4.86 1.87
CA LEU A 4 -8.59 -5.50 2.36
C LEU A 4 -7.51 -4.44 2.59
N LEU A 5 -7.20 -3.65 1.56
CA LEU A 5 -6.10 -2.69 1.59
C LEU A 5 -6.36 -1.49 2.51
N SER A 6 -7.62 -1.09 2.72
CA SER A 6 -7.98 -0.08 3.72
C SER A 6 -7.60 -0.48 5.16
N GLY A 7 -7.41 -1.78 5.44
CA GLY A 7 -6.91 -2.27 6.73
C GLY A 7 -5.39 -2.21 6.88
N TYR A 8 -4.66 -1.95 5.81
CA TYR A 8 -3.19 -1.98 5.74
C TYR A 8 -2.56 -0.63 5.38
N GLY A 9 -3.34 0.33 4.89
CA GLY A 9 -2.80 1.59 4.41
C GLY A 9 -3.85 2.62 4.06
N THR A 10 -3.38 3.73 3.49
CA THR A 10 -4.19 4.87 3.07
C THR A 10 -4.60 4.70 1.61
N TRP A 11 -5.88 4.89 1.33
CA TRP A 11 -6.40 4.96 -0.03
C TRP A 11 -6.10 6.33 -0.63
N THR A 12 -5.29 6.39 -1.69
CA THR A 12 -4.80 7.67 -2.25
C THR A 12 -5.33 7.98 -3.64
N GLN A 13 -5.70 6.95 -4.41
CA GLN A 13 -6.38 7.08 -5.70
C GLN A 13 -7.33 5.89 -5.88
N TYR A 14 -8.22 5.93 -6.88
CA TYR A 14 -9.26 4.92 -7.11
C TYR A 14 -8.79 3.47 -6.88
N SER A 15 -7.61 3.11 -7.39
CA SER A 15 -7.02 1.77 -7.24
C SER A 15 -5.59 1.76 -6.65
N VAL A 16 -5.16 2.83 -5.96
CA VAL A 16 -3.82 2.93 -5.38
C VAL A 16 -3.92 3.06 -3.87
N PHE A 17 -3.13 2.24 -3.18
CA PHE A 17 -3.01 2.22 -1.73
C PHE A 17 -1.56 2.38 -1.32
N GLU A 18 -1.33 3.20 -0.31
CA GLU A 18 -0.02 3.40 0.32
C GLU A 18 0.00 2.70 1.67
N CYS A 19 0.82 1.66 1.81
CA CYS A 19 0.87 0.82 3.00
C CYS A 19 2.27 0.89 3.64
N PHE A 20 2.33 1.28 4.91
CA PHE A 20 3.57 1.24 5.71
C PHE A 20 3.54 0.00 6.60
N LEU A 21 4.14 -1.08 6.10
CA LEU A 21 4.01 -2.42 6.69
C LEU A 21 5.32 -2.91 7.29
N SER A 22 5.22 -3.60 8.41
CA SER A 22 6.27 -4.52 8.86
C SER A 22 6.37 -5.73 7.93
N ALA A 23 7.50 -6.45 7.97
CA ALA A 23 7.70 -7.66 7.16
C ALA A 23 6.60 -8.72 7.39
N VAL A 24 6.13 -8.88 8.64
CA VAL A 24 5.06 -9.84 8.98
C VAL A 24 3.71 -9.40 8.38
N GLN A 25 3.39 -8.11 8.45
CA GLN A 25 2.17 -7.59 7.84
C GLN A 25 2.21 -7.72 6.32
N PHE A 26 3.37 -7.46 5.71
CA PHE A 26 3.57 -7.61 4.27
C PHE A 26 3.35 -9.06 3.81
N ALA A 27 3.97 -10.03 4.48
CA ALA A 27 3.78 -11.44 4.17
C ALA A 27 2.31 -11.88 4.28
N LYS A 28 1.60 -11.43 5.31
CA LYS A 28 0.15 -11.69 5.48
C LYS A 28 -0.67 -11.07 4.35
N LEU A 29 -0.39 -9.82 4.01
CA LEU A 29 -1.10 -9.13 2.93
C LEU A 29 -0.89 -9.82 1.59
N GLN A 30 0.33 -10.27 1.28
CA GLN A 30 0.62 -10.96 0.03
C GLN A 30 -0.23 -12.23 -0.13
N VAL A 31 -0.27 -13.09 0.90
CA VAL A 31 -1.12 -14.30 0.90
C VAL A 31 -2.60 -13.97 0.74
N GLN A 32 -3.07 -12.88 1.35
CA GLN A 32 -4.46 -12.43 1.22
C GLN A 32 -4.78 -11.91 -0.17
N ILE A 33 -3.84 -11.21 -0.83
CA ILE A 33 -3.98 -10.74 -2.21
C ILE A 33 -4.03 -11.94 -3.16
N GLU A 34 -3.09 -12.87 -3.06
CA GLU A 34 -3.01 -14.06 -3.92
C GLU A 34 -4.29 -14.90 -3.90
N ARG A 35 -4.97 -14.97 -2.74
CA ARG A 35 -6.25 -15.68 -2.60
C ARG A 35 -7.44 -14.91 -3.16
N LEU A 36 -7.32 -13.60 -3.31
CA LEU A 36 -8.43 -12.71 -3.68
C LEU A 36 -8.45 -12.38 -5.17
N ILE A 37 -7.28 -12.34 -5.82
CA ILE A 37 -7.15 -11.99 -7.23
C ILE A 37 -7.54 -13.16 -8.15
N GLN A 38 -8.11 -12.84 -9.30
CA GLN A 38 -8.28 -13.76 -10.42
C GLN A 38 -7.22 -13.43 -11.48
N PRO A 39 -6.15 -14.25 -11.63
CA PRO A 39 -4.99 -13.89 -12.46
C PRO A 39 -5.30 -13.57 -13.92
N ASP A 40 -6.39 -14.10 -14.46
CA ASP A 40 -6.78 -13.90 -15.87
C ASP A 40 -7.43 -12.53 -16.13
N VAL A 41 -7.95 -11.87 -15.09
CA VAL A 41 -8.72 -10.61 -15.21
C VAL A 41 -8.22 -9.50 -14.30
N ASP A 42 -7.47 -9.84 -13.25
CA ASP A 42 -6.91 -8.90 -12.29
C ASP A 42 -5.39 -8.76 -12.45
N ALA A 43 -4.90 -7.53 -12.39
CA ALA A 43 -3.47 -7.24 -12.34
C ALA A 43 -3.14 -6.47 -11.05
N VAL A 44 -2.29 -7.05 -10.20
CA VAL A 44 -1.78 -6.39 -9.00
C VAL A 44 -0.27 -6.21 -9.10
N ARG A 45 0.21 -5.02 -8.78
CA ARG A 45 1.65 -4.70 -8.68
C ARG A 45 1.93 -4.15 -7.30
N ILE A 46 3.02 -4.62 -6.70
CA ILE A 46 3.50 -4.17 -5.40
C ILE A 46 4.86 -3.52 -5.60
N TYR A 47 4.96 -2.23 -5.28
CA TYR A 47 6.22 -1.49 -5.31
C TYR A 47 6.72 -1.31 -3.87
N LEU A 48 7.83 -1.94 -3.55
CA LEU A 48 8.51 -1.76 -2.27
C LEU A 48 9.28 -0.45 -2.31
N LEU A 49 8.85 0.53 -1.51
CA LEU A 49 9.49 1.83 -1.40
C LEU A 49 10.23 1.93 -0.07
N ASP A 50 11.55 2.13 -0.13
CA ASP A 50 12.33 2.48 1.05
C ASP A 50 12.16 3.98 1.40
N ALA A 51 12.73 4.38 2.54
CA ALA A 51 12.65 5.77 2.99
C ALA A 51 13.26 6.77 1.99
N GLY A 52 14.25 6.37 1.19
CA GLY A 52 14.84 7.19 0.15
C GLY A 52 13.94 7.35 -1.07
N ALA A 53 13.30 6.26 -1.50
CA ALA A 53 12.34 6.24 -2.60
C ALA A 53 11.11 7.09 -2.27
N VAL A 54 10.56 6.96 -1.05
CA VAL A 54 9.45 7.79 -0.56
C VAL A 54 9.80 9.29 -0.65
N LYS A 55 11.02 9.69 -0.23
CA LYS A 55 11.47 11.09 -0.30
C LYS A 55 11.56 11.61 -1.74
N ARG A 56 11.96 10.75 -2.69
CA ARG A 56 12.09 11.10 -4.11
C ARG A 56 10.77 11.07 -4.86
N THR A 57 9.69 10.56 -4.27
CA THR A 57 8.37 10.57 -4.90
C THR A 57 7.95 12.00 -5.26
N ILE A 58 7.46 12.16 -6.48
CA ILE A 58 6.87 13.38 -7.00
C ILE A 58 5.37 13.13 -7.12
N ALA A 59 4.56 13.98 -6.50
CA ALA A 59 3.11 13.92 -6.54
C ALA A 59 2.57 15.22 -7.11
N TYR A 60 1.63 15.12 -8.05
CA TYR A 60 0.90 16.24 -8.62
C TYR A 60 -0.57 16.06 -8.30
N GLY A 61 -1.22 17.08 -7.72
CA GLY A 61 -2.63 17.02 -7.35
C GLY A 61 -2.95 16.14 -6.14
N SER A 62 -1.94 15.58 -5.45
CA SER A 62 -2.07 14.84 -4.20
C SER A 62 -0.90 15.13 -3.26
N GLU A 63 -1.03 14.75 -1.99
CA GLU A 63 0.11 14.76 -1.08
C GLU A 63 1.15 13.70 -1.48
N LYS A 64 2.40 13.93 -1.07
CA LYS A 64 3.44 12.91 -1.18
C LYS A 64 3.18 11.80 -0.14
N PRO A 65 3.58 10.55 -0.43
CA PRO A 65 3.50 9.47 0.53
C PRO A 65 4.25 9.85 1.81
N ARG A 66 3.59 9.71 2.96
CA ARG A 66 4.18 9.98 4.26
C ARG A 66 3.78 8.90 5.24
N GLN A 67 4.76 8.40 5.99
CA GLN A 67 4.48 7.52 7.12
C GLN A 67 3.85 8.35 8.23
N ILE A 68 2.53 8.24 8.38
CA ILE A 68 1.85 8.78 9.55
C ILE A 68 2.14 7.82 10.70
N SER A 69 3.18 8.11 11.48
CA SER A 69 3.33 7.49 12.78
C SER A 69 2.20 8.00 13.65
N ALA A 70 1.14 7.22 13.81
CA ALA A 70 0.17 7.47 14.87
C ALA A 70 0.96 7.44 16.19
N ILE A 71 1.16 8.60 16.80
CA ILE A 71 1.56 8.68 18.20
C ILE A 71 0.36 8.17 18.97
N VAL A 72 0.39 6.90 19.36
CA VAL A 72 -0.51 6.41 20.39
C VAL A 72 0.03 6.99 21.69
N LEU A 73 -0.57 8.10 22.13
CA LEU A 73 -0.40 8.65 23.49
C LEU A 73 -0.98 7.70 24.53
#